data_AF-A0A0P1B8S7-F1
#
_entry.id   AF-A0A0P1B8S7-F1
#
_cell.length_a   1.000
_cell.length_b   1.000
_cell.length_c   1.000
_cell.angle_alpha   90.00
_cell.angle_beta   90.00
_cell.angle_gamma   90.00
#
_symmetry.space_group_name_H-M   'P 1'
#
loop_
_entity.id
_entity.type
_entity.pdbx_description
1 polymer ?
#
loop_
_entity_poly.entity_id
_entity_poly.type
_entity_poly.pdbx_seq_one_letter_code
_entity_poly.pdbx_strand_id
1 'polypeptide(L)'
;MAAQLLRQDGVRCMVAAALGFQDDHLGSASRDGGNAQLEAFEKIAQLLSSPPKGMPLQIFLGCIIPQMLQMLSDLPTAPLQHKASSVAPPQDSTSGLLHSPSLQPRIQVPDSHARAIVFALCALHRRHQLQFSSALQGYIWLPFQPSRTASRSQSTTAVPNAKGDLVVHSLHVSCAVRLIHAIISSAPPEPAFISSLLQPVFTQLFTCWSCLHGPGNMVGEVAVDGGMKVILANLLGTYLKLGEASALASLLGANPDGLLIRARDGVGEETLDGDAFHWASAADGLEIRSGCV
;
A
#
# COMPACT_ATOMS: atom_id res chain seq x y z
N MET A 1 -18.11 22.48 10.07
CA MET A 1 -17.17 21.86 9.11
C MET A 1 -16.55 20.56 9.62
N ALA A 2 -15.97 20.51 10.82
CA ALA A 2 -15.18 19.33 11.24
C ALA A 2 -15.96 17.99 11.31
N ALA A 3 -17.27 18.00 11.59
CA ALA A 3 -18.11 16.79 11.52
C ALA A 3 -18.37 16.29 10.08
N GLN A 4 -18.27 17.15 9.06
CA GLN A 4 -18.42 16.77 7.66
C GLN A 4 -17.18 16.00 7.14
N LEU A 5 -16.01 16.18 7.78
CA LEU A 5 -14.79 15.43 7.46
C LEU A 5 -14.88 13.95 7.81
N LEU A 6 -15.81 13.58 8.70
CA LEU A 6 -16.03 12.18 9.07
C LEU A 6 -16.90 11.43 8.06
N ARG A 7 -17.48 12.13 7.08
CA ARG A 7 -18.18 11.48 5.96
C ARG A 7 -17.14 10.84 5.04
N GLN A 8 -17.55 9.79 4.34
CA GLN A 8 -16.70 9.03 3.42
C GLN A 8 -16.03 9.91 2.34
N ASP A 9 -16.72 10.96 1.88
CA ASP A 9 -16.19 11.93 0.91
C ASP A 9 -15.71 13.24 1.56
N GLY A 10 -15.71 13.34 2.89
CA GLY A 10 -15.45 14.58 3.62
C GLY A 10 -14.07 15.17 3.33
N VAL A 11 -13.04 14.32 3.37
CA VAL A 11 -11.66 14.71 3.04
C VAL A 11 -11.58 15.16 1.57
N ARG A 12 -12.18 14.41 0.65
CA ARG A 12 -12.16 14.73 -0.79
C ARG A 12 -12.81 16.08 -1.10
N CYS A 13 -14.02 16.31 -0.59
CA CYS A 13 -14.74 17.56 -0.79
C CYS A 13 -13.98 18.74 -0.19
N MET A 14 -13.35 18.57 0.97
CA MET A 14 -12.57 19.64 1.59
C MET A 14 -11.29 19.93 0.80
N VAL A 15 -10.54 18.93 0.33
CA VAL A 15 -9.34 19.15 -0.50
C VAL A 15 -9.74 19.88 -1.80
N ALA A 16 -10.81 19.43 -2.47
CA ALA A 16 -11.33 20.09 -3.66
C ALA A 16 -11.76 21.55 -3.38
N ALA A 17 -12.45 21.80 -2.26
CA ALA A 17 -12.86 23.15 -1.88
C ALA A 17 -11.66 24.05 -1.53
N ALA A 18 -10.62 23.51 -0.90
CA ALA A 18 -9.45 24.26 -0.47
C ALA A 18 -8.48 24.60 -1.61
N LEU A 19 -8.36 23.71 -2.60
CA LEU A 19 -7.54 23.95 -3.80
C LEU A 19 -8.32 24.64 -4.92
N GLY A 20 -9.66 24.71 -4.79
CA GLY A 20 -10.57 25.18 -5.83
C GLY A 20 -10.75 24.16 -6.95
N PHE A 21 -11.90 24.21 -7.61
CA PHE A 21 -12.08 23.62 -8.95
C PHE A 21 -11.35 24.51 -9.97
N GLN A 22 -10.02 24.62 -9.88
CA GLN A 22 -9.25 25.15 -11.00
C GLN A 22 -9.17 24.06 -12.07
N ASP A 23 -10.30 23.84 -12.75
CA ASP A 23 -10.32 23.24 -14.07
C ASP A 23 -9.43 24.11 -14.97
N ASP A 24 -8.54 23.43 -15.70
CA ASP A 24 -7.85 23.87 -16.91
C ASP A 24 -7.27 25.29 -16.89
N HIS A 25 -5.95 25.41 -16.64
CA HIS A 25 -4.99 26.31 -17.32
C HIS A 25 -3.68 26.47 -16.51
N LEU A 26 -3.07 25.38 -16.02
CA LEU A 26 -1.72 25.44 -15.43
C LEU A 26 -0.61 25.20 -16.48
N GLY A 27 -0.67 26.00 -17.55
CA GLY A 27 0.44 26.25 -18.47
C GLY A 27 1.21 27.54 -18.17
N SER A 28 0.77 28.37 -17.21
CA SER A 28 1.42 29.65 -16.92
C SER A 28 2.14 29.62 -15.58
N ALA A 29 3.45 29.39 -15.66
CA ALA A 29 4.40 29.61 -14.59
C ALA A 29 4.39 31.10 -14.17
N SER A 30 3.53 31.45 -13.22
CA SER A 30 3.61 32.73 -12.51
C SER A 30 4.37 32.53 -11.21
N ARG A 31 5.45 33.30 -11.04
CA ARG A 31 6.47 33.18 -9.98
C ARG A 31 5.94 33.34 -8.53
N ASP A 32 4.69 33.75 -8.34
CA ASP A 32 4.02 33.83 -7.03
C ASP A 32 3.16 32.60 -6.67
N GLY A 33 2.96 31.66 -7.60
CA GLY A 33 2.05 30.52 -7.40
C GLY A 33 2.53 29.47 -6.38
N GLY A 34 3.85 29.38 -6.16
CA GLY A 34 4.44 28.38 -5.26
C GLY A 34 4.09 28.60 -3.79
N ASN A 35 4.12 29.85 -3.33
CA ASN A 35 3.84 30.17 -1.93
C ASN A 35 2.34 30.03 -1.61
N ALA A 36 1.46 30.48 -2.50
CA ALA A 36 0.02 30.33 -2.32
C ALA A 36 -0.41 28.85 -2.27
N GLN A 37 0.20 28.00 -3.10
CA GLN A 37 -0.05 26.56 -3.08
C GLN A 37 0.46 25.91 -1.79
N LEU A 38 1.65 26.28 -1.32
CA LEU A 38 2.19 25.77 -0.07
C LEU A 38 1.32 26.19 1.12
N GLU A 39 0.88 27.44 1.19
CA GLU A 39 -0.05 27.91 2.21
C GLU A 39 -1.39 27.14 2.19
N ALA A 40 -1.88 26.79 1.00
CA ALA A 40 -3.08 25.96 0.86
C ALA A 40 -2.83 24.55 1.41
N PHE A 41 -1.69 23.94 1.12
CA PHE A 41 -1.31 22.63 1.65
C PHE A 41 -1.14 22.65 3.17
N GLU A 42 -0.54 23.70 3.73
CA GLU A 42 -0.41 23.89 5.17
C GLU A 42 -1.77 24.03 5.85
N LYS A 43 -2.70 24.81 5.28
CA LYS A 43 -4.08 24.93 5.79
C LYS A 43 -4.80 23.59 5.76
N ILE A 44 -4.69 22.83 4.65
CA ILE A 44 -5.28 21.49 4.54
C ILE A 44 -4.69 20.55 5.60
N ALA A 45 -3.37 20.52 5.73
CA ALA A 45 -2.69 19.69 6.73
C ALA A 45 -3.09 20.06 8.15
N GLN A 46 -3.22 21.35 8.46
CA GLN A 46 -3.67 21.83 9.76
C GLN A 46 -5.10 21.37 10.06
N LEU A 47 -6.01 21.46 9.09
CA LEU A 47 -7.39 21.02 9.24
C LEU A 47 -7.49 19.49 9.43
N LEU A 48 -6.74 18.72 8.64
CA LEU A 48 -6.73 17.24 8.72
C LEU A 48 -6.01 16.69 9.94
N SER A 49 -5.21 17.52 10.62
CA SER A 49 -4.51 17.15 11.85
C SER A 49 -5.21 17.61 13.13
N SER A 50 -6.28 18.41 13.03
CA SER A 50 -6.92 19.04 14.19
C SER A 50 -8.31 18.45 14.43
N PRO A 51 -8.51 17.66 15.50
CA PRO A 51 -9.82 17.08 15.78
C PRO A 51 -10.87 18.16 16.11
N PRO A 52 -12.15 17.94 15.75
CA PRO A 52 -13.26 18.76 16.21
C PRO A 52 -13.30 18.89 17.74
N LYS A 53 -13.82 20.02 18.25
CA LYS A 53 -14.09 20.17 19.69
C LYS A 53 -14.97 19.03 20.20
N GLY A 54 -14.52 18.35 21.27
CA GLY A 54 -15.22 17.23 21.89
C GLY A 54 -14.97 15.86 21.25
N MET A 55 -14.16 15.76 20.19
CA MET A 55 -13.80 14.48 19.58
C MET A 55 -12.41 14.01 20.05
N PRO A 56 -12.27 12.76 20.53
CA PRO A 56 -10.95 12.20 20.85
C PRO A 56 -10.06 12.10 19.61
N LEU A 57 -8.80 12.52 19.75
CA LEU A 57 -7.81 12.53 18.66
C LEU A 57 -7.65 11.16 18.00
N GLN A 58 -7.61 10.08 18.79
CA GLN A 58 -7.43 8.72 18.27
C GLN A 58 -8.57 8.29 17.35
N ILE A 59 -9.81 8.62 17.72
CA ILE A 59 -11.00 8.32 16.90
C ILE A 59 -10.94 9.14 15.61
N PHE A 60 -10.58 10.43 15.71
CA PHE A 60 -10.47 11.31 14.55
C PHE A 60 -9.42 10.81 13.55
N LEU A 61 -8.20 10.53 14.01
CA LEU A 61 -7.11 10.03 13.16
C LEU A 61 -7.41 8.64 12.59
N GLY A 62 -8.08 7.79 13.37
CA GLY A 62 -8.55 6.48 12.93
C GLY A 62 -9.57 6.55 11.79
N CYS A 63 -10.25 7.68 11.60
CA CYS A 63 -11.12 7.91 10.44
C CYS A 63 -10.38 8.60 9.29
N ILE A 64 -9.59 9.64 9.59
CA ILE A 64 -9.02 10.53 8.58
C ILE A 64 -7.85 9.91 7.82
N ILE A 65 -6.94 9.22 8.50
CA ILE A 65 -5.77 8.60 7.84
C ILE A 65 -6.21 7.55 6.82
N PRO A 66 -7.12 6.60 7.14
CA PRO A 66 -7.65 5.66 6.16
C PRO A 66 -8.31 6.33 4.94
N GLN A 67 -9.10 7.39 5.15
CA GLN A 67 -9.73 8.12 4.04
C GLN A 67 -8.70 8.75 3.10
N MET A 68 -7.63 9.34 3.64
CA MET A 68 -6.53 9.90 2.83
C MET A 68 -5.80 8.81 2.04
N LEU A 69 -5.49 7.67 2.67
CA LEU A 69 -4.85 6.55 1.98
C LEU A 69 -5.75 5.97 0.89
N GLN A 70 -7.06 5.90 1.16
CA GLN A 70 -8.06 5.43 0.19
C GLN A 70 -8.19 6.36 -1.01
N MET A 71 -8.10 7.68 -0.82
CA MET A 71 -8.07 8.63 -1.94
C MET A 71 -6.84 8.43 -2.84
N LEU A 72 -5.71 7.99 -2.29
CA LEU A 72 -4.48 7.72 -3.04
C LEU A 72 -4.43 6.30 -3.61
N SER A 73 -5.37 5.44 -3.22
CA SER A 73 -5.36 4.02 -3.52
C SER A 73 -6.35 3.66 -4.61
N ASP A 74 -5.97 2.68 -5.42
CA ASP A 74 -6.88 2.00 -6.35
C ASP A 74 -7.62 0.82 -5.65
N LEU A 75 -7.51 0.66 -4.33
CA LEU A 75 -8.16 -0.43 -3.57
C LEU A 75 -9.70 -0.27 -3.51
N PRO A 76 -10.46 -1.36 -3.72
CA PRO A 76 -11.87 -1.40 -3.35
C PRO A 76 -12.04 -1.03 -1.88
N THR A 77 -13.15 -0.38 -1.55
CA THR A 77 -13.30 0.51 -0.39
C THR A 77 -13.08 -0.10 1.01
N ALA A 78 -12.83 -1.41 1.13
CA ALA A 78 -12.68 -2.11 2.40
C ALA A 78 -11.19 -2.31 2.76
N PRO A 79 -10.77 -2.06 4.02
CA PRO A 79 -9.48 -2.55 4.51
C PRO A 79 -9.43 -4.06 4.35
N LEU A 80 -8.24 -4.59 4.11
CA LEU A 80 -7.97 -6.02 3.95
C LEU A 80 -8.22 -6.75 5.27
N GLN A 81 -9.48 -6.97 5.61
CA GLN A 81 -9.82 -7.93 6.64
C GLN A 81 -9.58 -9.30 6.04
N HIS A 82 -8.71 -10.10 6.66
CA HIS A 82 -8.65 -11.55 6.48
C HIS A 82 -9.98 -12.17 6.94
N LYS A 83 -11.09 -11.88 6.24
CA LYS A 83 -12.38 -12.48 6.51
C LYS A 83 -12.46 -13.76 5.69
N ALA A 84 -12.02 -14.84 6.31
CA ALA A 84 -12.34 -16.19 5.87
C ALA A 84 -13.86 -16.34 5.72
N SER A 85 -14.27 -16.85 4.56
CA SER A 85 -15.51 -17.58 4.30
C SER A 85 -16.80 -17.03 4.95
N SER A 86 -17.54 -16.20 4.19
CA SER A 86 -19.00 -16.20 4.36
C SER A 86 -19.53 -17.39 3.57
N VAL A 87 -19.93 -18.43 4.29
CA VAL A 87 -20.69 -19.57 3.79
C VAL A 87 -21.91 -19.03 3.01
N ALA A 88 -21.88 -19.19 1.68
CA ALA A 88 -23.08 -19.06 0.86
C ALA A 88 -23.89 -20.37 0.99
N PRO A 89 -25.23 -20.32 1.07
CA PRO A 89 -26.06 -21.51 1.00
C PRO A 89 -25.98 -22.13 -0.40
N PRO A 90 -26.26 -23.45 -0.55
CA PRO A 90 -26.21 -24.11 -1.85
C PRO A 90 -27.33 -23.56 -2.73
N GLN A 91 -26.97 -22.95 -3.86
CA GLN A 91 -27.90 -22.69 -4.96
C GLN A 91 -27.40 -23.40 -6.22
N ASP A 92 -28.35 -24.07 -6.83
CA ASP A 92 -28.19 -25.04 -7.89
C ASP A 92 -27.50 -24.49 -9.14
N SER A 93 -26.79 -25.42 -9.78
CA SER A 93 -26.17 -25.35 -11.09
C SER A 93 -27.05 -24.67 -12.14
N THR A 94 -26.58 -23.57 -12.73
CA THR A 94 -26.59 -23.32 -14.20
C THR A 94 -25.91 -21.98 -14.54
N SER A 95 -24.88 -22.07 -15.39
CA SER A 95 -24.30 -21.02 -16.24
C SER A 95 -24.22 -19.58 -15.69
N GLY A 96 -23.05 -19.19 -15.19
CA GLY A 96 -22.68 -17.80 -14.97
C GLY A 96 -21.20 -17.58 -15.29
N LEU A 97 -20.94 -16.92 -16.42
CA LEU A 97 -19.62 -16.42 -16.82
C LEU A 97 -18.95 -15.72 -15.63
N LEU A 98 -17.76 -16.19 -15.25
CA LEU A 98 -16.86 -15.56 -14.29
C LEU A 98 -16.63 -14.11 -14.74
N HIS A 99 -17.40 -13.18 -14.17
CA HIS A 99 -17.10 -11.76 -14.27
C HIS A 99 -15.86 -11.54 -13.44
N SER A 100 -14.71 -11.35 -14.11
CA SER A 100 -13.58 -10.67 -13.52
C SER A 100 -14.10 -9.38 -12.86
N PRO A 101 -13.68 -9.04 -11.64
CA PRO A 101 -14.07 -7.77 -11.03
C PRO A 101 -13.59 -6.67 -11.97
N SER A 102 -14.53 -6.05 -12.69
CA SER A 102 -14.20 -4.94 -13.57
C SER A 102 -13.74 -3.81 -12.68
N LEU A 103 -12.46 -3.47 -12.79
CA LEU A 103 -11.90 -2.25 -12.22
C LEU A 103 -12.76 -1.09 -12.77
N GLN A 104 -13.64 -0.55 -11.94
CA GLN A 104 -14.50 0.57 -12.34
C GLN A 104 -13.63 1.74 -12.84
N PRO A 105 -14.14 2.53 -13.79
CA PRO A 105 -13.39 3.63 -14.38
C PRO A 105 -12.96 4.63 -13.30
N ARG A 106 -11.64 4.64 -13.16
CA ARG A 106 -10.76 5.45 -12.33
C ARG A 106 -11.19 6.91 -12.26
N ILE A 107 -11.53 7.40 -11.07
CA ILE A 107 -11.47 8.83 -10.79
C ILE A 107 -9.99 9.15 -10.58
N GLN A 108 -9.31 9.65 -11.60
CA GLN A 108 -7.94 10.17 -11.44
C GLN A 108 -7.99 11.33 -10.45
N VAL A 109 -7.32 11.18 -9.31
CA VAL A 109 -7.12 12.28 -8.38
C VAL A 109 -6.12 13.24 -9.02
N PRO A 110 -6.45 14.54 -9.18
CA PRO A 110 -5.52 15.51 -9.73
C PRO A 110 -4.21 15.55 -8.94
N ASP A 111 -3.07 15.73 -9.60
CA ASP A 111 -1.75 15.72 -8.94
C ASP A 111 -1.64 16.71 -7.78
N SER A 112 -2.31 17.87 -7.89
CA SER A 112 -2.38 18.88 -6.82
C SER A 112 -3.07 18.35 -5.55
N HIS A 113 -4.09 17.52 -5.72
CA HIS A 113 -4.82 16.91 -4.62
C HIS A 113 -4.00 15.80 -3.98
N ALA A 114 -3.36 14.95 -4.78
CA ALA A 114 -2.46 13.91 -4.28
C ALA A 114 -1.32 14.51 -3.44
N ARG A 115 -0.68 15.58 -3.93
CA ARG A 115 0.35 16.32 -3.18
C ARG A 115 -0.17 16.93 -1.90
N ALA A 116 -1.35 17.55 -1.90
CA ALA A 116 -1.95 18.11 -0.69
C ALA A 116 -2.24 17.04 0.38
N ILE A 117 -2.77 15.88 -0.04
CA ILE A 117 -3.07 14.75 0.84
C ILE A 117 -1.77 14.18 1.43
N VAL A 118 -0.75 13.96 0.59
CA VAL A 118 0.53 13.44 1.07
C VAL A 118 1.23 14.45 1.98
N PHE A 119 1.16 15.75 1.68
CA PHE A 119 1.68 16.78 2.57
C PHE A 119 1.00 16.72 3.95
N ALA A 120 -0.33 16.51 4.00
CA ALA A 120 -1.05 16.29 5.25
C ALA A 120 -0.65 14.99 5.95
N LEU A 121 -0.44 13.89 5.21
CA LEU A 121 0.06 12.62 5.76
C LEU A 121 1.47 12.79 6.37
N CYS A 122 2.37 13.55 5.74
CA CYS A 122 3.68 13.87 6.32
C CYS A 122 3.55 14.67 7.62
N ALA A 123 2.68 15.68 7.65
CA ALA A 123 2.42 16.46 8.86
C ALA A 123 1.85 15.60 10.00
N LEU A 124 0.96 14.67 9.68
CA LEU A 124 0.42 13.70 10.63
C LEU A 124 1.47 12.71 11.13
N HIS A 125 2.32 12.19 10.24
CA HIS A 125 3.42 11.32 10.61
C HIS A 125 4.33 11.98 11.66
N ARG A 126 4.71 13.25 11.46
CA ARG A 126 5.57 13.98 12.41
C ARG A 126 4.95 14.15 13.80
N ARG A 127 3.62 14.29 13.88
CA ARG A 127 2.90 14.58 15.12
C ARG A 127 2.34 13.35 15.82
N HIS A 128 1.97 12.32 15.05
CA HIS A 128 1.14 11.19 15.47
C HIS A 128 1.62 9.88 14.85
N GLN A 129 2.94 9.63 14.96
CA GLN A 129 3.61 8.49 14.33
C GLN A 129 2.95 7.14 14.65
N LEU A 130 2.52 6.90 15.90
CA LEU A 130 1.88 5.64 16.29
C LEU A 130 0.56 5.38 15.56
N GLN A 131 -0.31 6.39 15.46
CA GLN A 131 -1.60 6.26 14.76
C GLN A 131 -1.38 6.11 13.26
N PHE A 132 -0.40 6.82 12.71
CA PHE A 132 -0.01 6.72 11.31
C PHE A 132 0.48 5.31 10.96
N SER A 133 1.43 4.76 11.73
CA SER A 133 1.93 3.40 11.54
C SER A 133 0.83 2.34 11.66
N SER A 134 -0.08 2.49 12.62
CA SER A 134 -1.24 1.59 12.78
C SER A 134 -2.15 1.59 11.54
N ALA A 135 -2.37 2.75 10.92
CA ALA A 135 -3.13 2.83 9.68
C ALA A 135 -2.37 2.22 8.49
N LEU A 136 -1.05 2.48 8.36
CA LEU A 136 -0.24 1.88 7.30
C LEU A 136 -0.20 0.36 7.38
N GLN A 137 -0.22 -0.20 8.59
CA GLN A 137 -0.27 -1.65 8.80
C GLN A 137 -1.42 -2.28 8.01
N GLY A 138 -2.64 -1.74 8.11
CA GLY A 138 -3.82 -2.34 7.47
C GLY A 138 -3.92 -2.14 5.95
N TYR A 139 -3.36 -1.05 5.42
CA TYR A 139 -3.52 -0.67 4.01
C TYR A 139 -2.31 -0.98 3.14
N ILE A 140 -1.11 -0.93 3.72
CA ILE A 140 0.16 -1.02 2.99
C ILE A 140 0.95 -2.24 3.41
N TRP A 141 1.11 -2.49 4.71
CA TRP A 141 2.07 -3.50 5.17
C TRP A 141 1.48 -4.92 5.24
N LEU A 142 0.19 -5.05 5.55
CA LEU A 142 -0.47 -6.36 5.67
C LEU A 142 -0.32 -7.24 4.41
N PRO A 143 -0.43 -6.72 3.16
CA PRO A 143 -0.16 -7.50 1.94
C PRO A 143 1.25 -8.10 1.86
N PHE A 144 2.22 -7.57 2.59
CA PHE A 144 3.60 -8.04 2.60
C PHE A 144 3.94 -8.81 3.88
N GLN A 145 3.02 -8.88 4.86
CA GLN A 145 3.24 -9.55 6.13
C GLN A 145 2.27 -10.73 6.26
N PRO A 146 2.53 -11.82 5.50
CA PRO A 146 1.69 -12.99 5.57
C PRO A 146 1.66 -13.51 7.01
N SER A 147 0.51 -13.39 7.65
CA SER A 147 0.28 -13.90 8.99
C SER A 147 -0.67 -15.08 8.89
N ARG A 148 -0.33 -16.22 9.49
CA ARG A 148 -1.24 -17.35 9.66
C ARG A 148 -2.28 -17.00 10.73
N THR A 149 -3.17 -16.04 10.45
CA THR A 149 -4.35 -15.83 11.31
C THR A 149 -5.38 -16.91 11.01
N ALA A 150 -5.20 -18.05 11.69
CA ALA A 150 -6.23 -19.00 12.09
C ALA A 150 -7.35 -19.30 11.06
N SER A 151 -7.01 -20.01 9.99
CA SER A 151 -7.97 -20.93 9.35
C SER A 151 -7.33 -22.29 9.16
N ARG A 152 -6.82 -22.87 10.26
CA ARG A 152 -6.73 -24.33 10.37
C ARG A 152 -8.16 -24.87 10.63
N SER A 153 -9.07 -24.56 9.71
CA SER A 153 -10.29 -25.35 9.57
C SER A 153 -9.82 -26.71 9.12
N GLN A 154 -9.91 -27.66 10.04
CA GLN A 154 -9.52 -29.05 9.85
C GLN A 154 -10.25 -29.65 8.64
N SER A 155 -9.66 -29.55 7.46
CA SER A 155 -10.00 -30.39 6.33
C SER A 155 -9.03 -31.58 6.32
N THR A 156 -9.23 -32.48 7.27
CA THR A 156 -8.79 -33.86 7.13
C THR A 156 -9.41 -34.41 5.85
N THR A 157 -8.59 -34.88 4.90
CA THR A 157 -8.92 -35.57 3.61
C THR A 157 -8.73 -34.81 2.28
N ALA A 158 -7.99 -33.69 2.22
CA ALA A 158 -7.60 -33.12 0.93
C ALA A 158 -6.17 -33.52 0.52
N VAL A 159 -6.04 -34.07 -0.70
CA VAL A 159 -4.77 -34.37 -1.38
C VAL A 159 -3.86 -33.12 -1.34
N PRO A 160 -2.56 -33.25 -1.00
CA PRO A 160 -1.65 -32.11 -0.97
C PRO A 160 -1.60 -31.47 -2.37
N ASN A 161 -2.14 -30.26 -2.47
CA ASN A 161 -2.09 -29.50 -3.71
C ASN A 161 -0.65 -28.99 -3.87
N ALA A 162 0.05 -29.43 -4.90
CA ALA A 162 1.48 -29.17 -5.09
C ALA A 162 1.86 -27.68 -5.26
N LYS A 163 0.88 -26.77 -5.25
CA LYS A 163 1.06 -25.33 -5.43
C LYS A 163 0.92 -24.50 -4.15
N GLY A 164 0.74 -25.11 -2.98
CA GLY A 164 0.57 -24.39 -1.71
C GLY A 164 -0.75 -23.60 -1.59
N ASP A 165 -1.03 -23.11 -0.38
CA ASP A 165 -2.24 -22.34 -0.07
C ASP A 165 -2.05 -20.85 -0.38
N LEU A 166 -3.07 -20.22 -0.98
CA LEU A 166 -3.06 -18.78 -1.27
C LEU A 166 -3.21 -17.97 0.02
N VAL A 167 -2.23 -17.12 0.32
CA VAL A 167 -2.22 -16.26 1.52
C VAL A 167 -2.58 -14.82 1.18
N VAL A 168 -2.00 -14.26 0.11
CA VAL A 168 -2.26 -12.89 -0.34
C VAL A 168 -2.44 -12.86 -1.85
N HIS A 169 -3.59 -12.36 -2.30
CA HIS A 169 -3.87 -12.19 -3.73
C HIS A 169 -2.99 -11.11 -4.36
N SER A 170 -2.57 -11.36 -5.60
CA SER A 170 -1.82 -10.44 -6.47
C SER A 170 -2.36 -9.01 -6.57
N LEU A 171 -3.68 -8.84 -6.65
CA LEU A 171 -4.34 -7.53 -6.65
C LEU A 171 -3.96 -6.69 -5.42
N HIS A 172 -3.92 -7.30 -4.23
CA HIS A 172 -3.60 -6.58 -2.99
C HIS A 172 -2.14 -6.12 -2.97
N VAL A 173 -1.22 -6.98 -3.44
CA VAL A 173 0.20 -6.64 -3.55
C VAL A 173 0.39 -5.49 -4.55
N SER A 174 -0.22 -5.59 -5.73
CA SER A 174 -0.14 -4.56 -6.78
C SER A 174 -0.70 -3.22 -6.31
N CYS A 175 -1.87 -3.23 -5.67
CA CYS A 175 -2.45 -2.02 -5.10
C CYS A 175 -1.59 -1.40 -4.01
N ALA A 176 -1.02 -2.20 -3.10
CA ALA A 176 -0.14 -1.70 -2.06
C ALA A 176 1.13 -1.06 -2.64
N VAL A 177 1.77 -1.71 -3.62
CA VAL A 177 2.93 -1.16 -4.34
C VAL A 177 2.59 0.18 -5.01
N ARG A 178 1.45 0.25 -5.71
CA ARG A 178 0.99 1.48 -6.38
C ARG A 178 0.66 2.59 -5.38
N LEU A 179 0.06 2.26 -4.24
CA LEU A 179 -0.23 3.22 -3.17
C LEU A 179 1.05 3.79 -2.56
N ILE A 180 2.04 2.94 -2.24
CA ILE A 180 3.36 3.40 -1.77
C ILE A 180 3.97 4.35 -2.81
N HIS A 181 3.93 3.99 -4.09
CA HIS A 181 4.46 4.82 -5.17
C HIS A 181 3.74 6.16 -5.31
N ALA A 182 2.41 6.17 -5.23
CA ALA A 182 1.61 7.39 -5.26
C ALA A 182 1.97 8.33 -4.09
N ILE A 183 2.14 7.75 -2.88
CA ILE A 183 2.57 8.50 -1.71
C ILE A 183 3.96 9.10 -1.93
N ILE A 184 4.95 8.29 -2.30
CA ILE A 184 6.34 8.74 -2.43
C ILE A 184 6.52 9.75 -3.57
N SER A 185 5.89 9.53 -4.72
CA SER A 185 5.96 10.45 -5.87
C SER A 185 5.32 11.82 -5.60
N SER A 186 4.41 11.90 -4.64
CA SER A 186 3.74 13.13 -4.23
C SER A 186 4.30 13.73 -2.93
N ALA A 187 5.21 13.03 -2.25
CA ALA A 187 5.75 13.44 -0.97
C ALA A 187 6.83 14.52 -1.12
N PRO A 188 6.94 15.45 -0.15
CA PRO A 188 8.18 16.19 0.03
C PRO A 188 9.34 15.22 0.32
N PRO A 189 10.59 15.55 -0.05
CA PRO A 189 11.75 14.70 0.18
C PRO A 189 12.14 14.71 1.67
N GLU A 190 11.35 14.02 2.50
CA GLU A 190 11.52 13.93 3.94
C GLU A 190 12.00 12.52 4.33
N PRO A 191 13.28 12.34 4.72
CA PRO A 191 13.86 11.02 5.00
C PRO A 191 13.11 10.21 6.05
N ALA A 192 12.72 10.83 7.16
CA ALA A 192 12.01 10.16 8.25
C ALA A 192 10.65 9.59 7.80
N PHE A 193 9.93 10.33 6.94
CA PHE A 193 8.65 9.88 6.38
C PHE A 193 8.83 8.74 5.38
N ILE A 194 9.84 8.83 4.51
CA ILE A 194 10.16 7.77 3.55
C ILE A 194 10.60 6.50 4.29
N SER A 195 11.43 6.66 5.34
CA SER A 195 11.84 5.60 6.25
C SER A 195 10.66 4.90 6.90
N SER A 196 9.77 5.64 7.53
CA SER A 196 8.63 5.03 8.22
C SER A 196 7.68 4.29 7.27
N LEU A 197 7.51 4.76 6.04
CA LEU A 197 6.67 4.11 5.03
C LEU A 197 7.27 2.81 4.50
N LEU A 198 8.56 2.83 4.13
CA LEU A 198 9.19 1.74 3.37
C LEU A 198 9.94 0.74 4.24
N GLN A 199 10.58 1.17 5.33
CA GLN A 199 11.43 0.28 6.14
C GLN A 199 10.72 -1.02 6.57
N PRO A 200 9.45 -1.01 7.01
CA PRO A 200 8.78 -2.24 7.48
C PRO A 200 8.50 -3.28 6.39
N VAL A 201 8.56 -2.89 5.12
CA VAL A 201 8.26 -3.76 3.96
C VAL A 201 9.38 -3.80 2.94
N PHE A 202 10.51 -3.15 3.21
CA PHE A 202 11.56 -2.96 2.21
C PHE A 202 12.13 -4.30 1.73
N THR A 203 12.39 -5.24 2.65
CA THR A 203 12.87 -6.58 2.31
C THR A 203 11.89 -7.30 1.39
N GLN A 204 10.59 -7.18 1.64
CA GLN A 204 9.54 -7.80 0.83
C GLN A 204 9.40 -7.13 -0.54
N LEU A 205 9.54 -5.81 -0.62
CA LEU A 205 9.60 -5.11 -1.91
C LEU A 205 10.83 -5.53 -2.72
N PHE A 206 11.96 -5.75 -2.06
CA PHE A 206 13.18 -6.22 -2.69
C PHE A 206 13.08 -7.68 -3.17
N THR A 207 12.50 -8.60 -2.38
CA THR A 207 12.25 -9.98 -2.82
C THR A 207 11.23 -10.05 -3.94
N CYS A 208 10.18 -9.22 -3.87
CA CYS A 208 9.20 -9.07 -4.94
C CYS A 208 9.88 -8.62 -6.25
N TRP A 209 10.69 -7.55 -6.18
CA TRP A 209 11.46 -7.08 -7.32
C TRP A 209 12.41 -8.15 -7.86
N SER A 210 13.11 -8.87 -6.98
CA SER A 210 14.04 -9.95 -7.37
C SER A 210 13.31 -11.12 -8.05
N CYS A 211 12.15 -11.51 -7.54
CA CYS A 211 11.29 -12.54 -8.14
C CYS A 211 10.88 -12.15 -9.56
N LEU A 212 10.52 -10.88 -9.79
CA LEU A 212 10.18 -10.36 -11.12
C LEU A 212 11.36 -10.35 -12.11
N HIS A 213 12.61 -10.37 -11.62
CA HIS A 213 13.83 -10.31 -12.44
C HIS A 213 14.60 -11.64 -12.49
N GLY A 214 14.18 -12.67 -11.74
CA GLY A 214 14.88 -13.94 -11.66
C GLY A 214 14.93 -14.71 -12.98
N PRO A 215 15.99 -15.52 -13.22
CA PRO A 215 16.23 -16.24 -14.48
C PRO A 215 15.20 -17.35 -14.81
N GLY A 216 14.17 -17.55 -13.97
CA GLY A 216 13.06 -18.48 -14.20
C GLY A 216 11.79 -17.84 -14.80
N ASN A 217 11.74 -16.52 -14.96
CA ASN A 217 10.61 -15.81 -15.62
C ASN A 217 10.75 -15.74 -17.15
N MET A 218 11.58 -16.62 -17.71
CA MET A 218 11.71 -16.85 -19.14
C MET A 218 10.88 -18.08 -19.50
N VAL A 219 10.01 -17.93 -20.50
CA VAL A 219 9.18 -18.98 -21.13
C VAL A 219 7.82 -19.25 -20.44
N GLY A 220 6.86 -18.33 -20.62
CA GLY A 220 5.46 -18.63 -20.32
C GLY A 220 4.54 -17.42 -20.09
N GLU A 221 4.39 -16.56 -21.09
CA GLU A 221 3.08 -16.01 -21.51
C GLU A 221 2.04 -15.57 -20.44
N VAL A 222 2.48 -14.84 -19.42
CA VAL A 222 1.59 -13.94 -18.68
C VAL A 222 2.29 -12.60 -18.64
N ALA A 223 1.62 -11.57 -19.13
CA ALA A 223 2.08 -10.18 -19.11
C ALA A 223 2.19 -9.70 -17.66
N VAL A 224 3.24 -10.15 -16.95
CA VAL A 224 3.60 -9.63 -15.65
C VAL A 224 3.84 -8.14 -15.84
N ASP A 225 2.94 -7.35 -15.25
CA ASP A 225 2.80 -5.91 -15.40
C ASP A 225 4.18 -5.23 -15.43
N GLY A 226 4.67 -4.87 -16.63
CA GLY A 226 5.93 -4.17 -16.81
C GLY A 226 5.96 -2.87 -15.98
N GLY A 227 4.79 -2.29 -15.69
CA GLY A 227 4.64 -1.17 -14.79
C GLY A 227 5.06 -1.50 -13.35
N MET A 228 4.77 -2.68 -12.83
CA MET A 228 5.11 -3.07 -11.46
C MET A 228 6.63 -3.18 -11.27
N LYS A 229 7.37 -3.69 -12.26
CA LYS A 229 8.85 -3.74 -12.22
C LYS A 229 9.46 -2.34 -12.12
N VAL A 230 8.97 -1.41 -12.95
CA VAL A 230 9.42 -0.01 -12.96
C VAL A 230 9.08 0.68 -11.65
N ILE A 231 7.87 0.49 -11.14
CA ILE A 231 7.45 1.07 -9.86
C ILE A 231 8.34 0.57 -8.73
N LEU A 232 8.57 -0.74 -8.61
CA LEU A 232 9.42 -1.31 -7.57
C LEU A 232 10.86 -0.80 -7.67
N ALA A 233 11.42 -0.72 -8.88
CA ALA A 233 12.76 -0.16 -9.08
C ALA A 233 12.84 1.30 -8.62
N ASN A 234 11.83 2.11 -8.93
CA ASN A 234 11.74 3.51 -8.49
C ASN A 234 11.60 3.62 -6.97
N LEU A 235 10.80 2.77 -6.34
CA LEU A 235 10.61 2.73 -4.89
C LEU A 235 11.92 2.40 -4.17
N LEU A 236 12.55 1.29 -4.55
CA LEU A 236 13.83 0.85 -3.98
C LEU A 236 14.92 1.90 -4.21
N GLY A 237 15.01 2.43 -5.44
CA GLY A 237 15.96 3.50 -5.77
C GLY A 237 15.72 4.79 -4.98
N THR A 238 14.46 5.16 -4.74
CA THR A 238 14.12 6.34 -3.92
C THR A 238 14.51 6.13 -2.47
N TYR A 239 14.25 4.94 -1.91
CA TYR A 239 14.65 4.62 -0.55
C TYR A 239 16.17 4.68 -0.35
N LEU A 240 16.94 4.12 -1.29
CA LEU A 240 18.39 4.14 -1.23
C LEU A 240 18.97 5.56 -1.31
N LYS A 241 18.26 6.49 -1.98
CA LYS A 241 18.71 7.88 -2.15
C LYS A 241 18.27 8.80 -1.00
N LEU A 242 17.05 8.62 -0.50
CA LEU A 242 16.39 9.56 0.41
C LEU A 242 16.07 8.98 1.78
N GLY A 243 16.17 7.66 1.96
CA GLY A 243 15.93 7.00 3.24
C GLY A 243 16.97 7.39 4.28
N GLU A 244 16.63 7.23 5.55
CA GLU A 244 17.57 7.49 6.64
C GLU A 244 18.75 6.50 6.60
N ALA A 245 19.97 7.03 6.67
CA ALA A 245 21.20 6.24 6.60
C ALA A 245 21.28 5.19 7.72
N SER A 246 20.80 5.50 8.93
CA SER A 246 20.77 4.57 10.07
C SER A 246 19.80 3.40 9.82
N ALA A 247 18.61 3.68 9.28
CA ALA A 247 17.64 2.68 8.90
C ALA A 247 18.16 1.77 7.79
N LEU A 248 18.76 2.37 6.76
CA LEU A 248 19.43 1.65 5.66
C LEU A 248 20.59 0.78 6.18
N ALA A 249 21.44 1.29 7.05
CA ALA A 249 22.55 0.54 7.63
C ALA A 249 22.06 -0.65 8.46
N SER A 250 20.98 -0.49 9.22
CA SER A 250 20.33 -1.60 9.94
C SER A 250 19.79 -2.66 8.97
N LEU A 251 19.27 -2.22 7.82
CA LEU A 251 18.68 -3.08 6.81
C LEU A 251 19.71 -3.81 5.94
N LEU A 252 20.85 -3.20 5.66
CA LEU A 252 21.96 -3.83 4.95
C LEU A 252 22.82 -4.69 5.89
N GLY A 253 22.91 -4.31 7.18
CA GLY A 253 23.79 -4.95 8.14
C GLY A 253 25.27 -4.64 7.87
N ALA A 254 26.17 -5.38 8.54
CA ALA A 254 27.61 -5.21 8.37
C ALA A 254 28.15 -5.83 7.07
N ASN A 255 27.36 -6.67 6.40
CA ASN A 255 27.73 -7.38 5.17
C ASN A 255 26.88 -6.84 4.00
N PRO A 256 27.45 -6.49 2.84
CA PRO A 256 26.66 -6.13 1.65
C PRO A 256 25.61 -7.19 1.27
N ASP A 257 25.84 -8.45 1.62
CA ASP A 257 24.91 -9.56 1.37
C ASP A 257 23.79 -9.66 2.41
N GLY A 258 23.78 -8.85 3.47
CA GLY A 258 22.79 -8.95 4.54
C GLY A 258 21.34 -8.81 4.05
N LEU A 259 21.12 -7.98 3.02
CA LEU A 259 19.82 -7.88 2.35
C LEU A 259 19.48 -9.14 1.54
N LEU A 260 20.47 -9.72 0.84
CA LEU A 260 20.27 -10.95 0.07
C LEU A 260 20.00 -12.15 0.98
N ILE A 261 20.65 -12.22 2.13
CA ILE A 261 20.41 -13.24 3.15
C ILE A 261 18.97 -13.12 3.68
N ARG A 262 18.55 -11.92 4.10
CA ARG A 262 17.16 -11.69 4.55
C ARG A 262 16.13 -11.94 3.46
N ALA A 263 16.49 -11.64 2.21
CA ALA A 263 15.65 -11.91 1.05
C ALA A 263 15.54 -13.41 0.76
N ARG A 264 16.60 -14.18 1.02
CA ARG A 264 16.62 -15.65 0.89
C ARG A 264 15.71 -16.31 1.92
N ASP A 265 15.64 -15.75 3.11
CA ASP A 265 14.78 -16.24 4.19
C ASP A 265 13.27 -16.04 3.88
N GLY A 266 12.93 -15.37 2.78
CA GLY A 266 11.59 -15.37 2.18
C GLY A 266 10.73 -14.15 2.52
N VAL A 267 9.41 -14.31 2.37
CA VAL A 267 8.42 -13.22 2.56
C VAL A 267 8.02 -13.03 4.03
N GLY A 268 8.52 -13.88 4.94
CA GLY A 268 8.30 -13.81 6.38
C GLY A 268 9.31 -14.69 7.14
N GLU A 269 9.29 -14.65 8.48
CA GLU A 269 10.13 -15.54 9.29
C GLU A 269 9.74 -17.01 9.06
N GLU A 270 10.74 -17.87 8.79
CA GLU A 270 10.55 -19.32 8.72
C GLU A 270 9.90 -19.80 10.02
N THR A 271 8.74 -20.44 9.90
CA THR A 271 8.10 -21.07 11.05
C THR A 271 8.73 -22.44 11.28
N LEU A 272 8.82 -22.85 12.56
CA LEU A 272 9.39 -24.13 12.99
C LEU A 272 8.73 -25.37 12.34
N ASP A 273 7.56 -25.20 11.73
CA ASP A 273 6.78 -26.25 11.06
C ASP A 273 7.20 -26.50 9.59
N GLY A 274 8.21 -25.80 9.06
CA GLY A 274 8.74 -26.04 7.70
C GLY A 274 7.90 -25.46 6.55
N ASP A 275 6.79 -24.78 6.87
CA ASP A 275 6.00 -24.04 5.89
C ASP A 275 6.57 -22.62 5.71
N ALA A 276 7.18 -22.37 4.54
CA ALA A 276 7.68 -21.06 4.15
C ALA A 276 6.65 -20.30 3.30
N PHE A 277 6.69 -18.96 3.38
CA PHE A 277 5.96 -18.08 2.48
C PHE A 277 6.83 -17.72 1.27
N HIS A 278 6.28 -17.89 0.08
CA HIS A 278 6.99 -17.60 -1.17
C HIS A 278 6.14 -16.79 -2.13
N TRP A 279 6.82 -16.03 -2.98
CA TRP A 279 6.20 -15.35 -4.13
C TRP A 279 5.86 -16.39 -5.20
N ALA A 280 4.63 -16.33 -5.70
CA ALA A 280 4.19 -17.13 -6.83
C ALA A 280 3.64 -16.23 -7.94
N SER A 281 3.85 -16.63 -9.19
CA SER A 281 3.26 -15.93 -10.34
C SER A 281 1.79 -16.32 -10.50
N ALA A 282 0.94 -15.30 -10.65
CA ALA A 282 -0.48 -15.41 -10.98
C ALA A 282 -0.75 -14.73 -12.33
N ALA A 283 -1.95 -14.98 -12.88
CA ALA A 283 -2.38 -14.40 -14.17
C ALA A 283 -2.38 -12.85 -14.17
N ASP A 284 -2.52 -12.23 -13.01
CA ASP A 284 -2.70 -10.80 -12.81
C ASP A 284 -1.59 -10.17 -11.94
N GLY A 285 -0.52 -10.90 -11.61
CA GLY A 285 0.63 -10.35 -10.89
C GLY A 285 1.37 -11.36 -10.01
N LEU A 286 1.87 -10.90 -8.87
CA LEU A 286 2.56 -11.71 -7.87
C LEU A 286 1.71 -11.88 -6.63
N GLU A 287 1.48 -13.13 -6.24
CA GLU A 287 0.77 -13.50 -5.02
C GLU A 287 1.70 -14.15 -4.00
N ILE A 288 1.27 -14.22 -2.74
CA ILE A 288 2.00 -14.91 -1.68
C ILE A 288 1.27 -16.21 -1.37
N ARG A 289 2.03 -17.31 -1.37
CA ARG A 289 1.53 -18.65 -1.03
C ARG A 289 2.31 -19.23 0.16
N SER A 290 1.68 -20.14 0.89
CA SER A 290 2.34 -20.95 1.92
C SER A 290 2.47 -22.40 1.49
N GLY A 291 3.65 -22.98 1.73
CA GLY A 291 3.95 -24.39 1.46
C GLY A 291 5.37 -24.56 0.91
N CYS A 292 5.76 -25.81 0.64
CA CYS A 292 7.07 -26.12 0.06
C CYS A 292 7.19 -25.56 -1.37
N VAL A 293 8.33 -24.92 -1.65
CA VAL A 293 8.76 -24.44 -2.99
C VAL A 293 9.38 -25.57 -3.78
#